data_AF-A0A4R8TPJ3-F1
#
_entry.id   AF-A0A4R8TPJ3-F1
#
_cell.length_a   1.000
_cell.length_b   1.000
_cell.length_c   1.000
_cell.angle_alpha   90.00
_cell.angle_beta   90.00
_cell.angle_gamma   90.00
#
_symmetry.space_group_name_H-M   'P 1'
#
loop_
_entity.id
_entity.type
_entity.pdbx_description
1 polymer ?
#
loop_
_entity_poly.entity_id
_entity_poly.type
_entity_poly.pdbx_seq_one_letter_code
_entity_poly.pdbx_strand_id
1 'polypeptide(L)'
;MKASAAFLAVATLLSQGVFGLPCQDPSTCGKKVARADEPILAFPGAEGFGRFATGGRTGKVYKVTNLNDSGEGSLRDAVSQPNRIVVFDVGGVIKIDARIVVSKNIYIAENNVVYNWGGGGGYIAGDSSGPSAANIKNNYFISGPSTSVTAFTRGNANFKGYVENNFYDSNRDGVLNGAALCVSTSCYSNMAIQTTPFDYPGPAIALKPEDAVKHVIAKVGASLVRDSVDKVLIAELESYGKTGKLISDEASVGGVGEIEAGTPKKDTDGDGIPDEYESANGLDPNDASDGMKIGAGGYTNLEIYVNSLVPSVY
;
A
#
# COMPACT_ATOMS: atom_id res chain seq x y z
N MET A 1 40.90 -13.31 -63.23
CA MET A 1 40.47 -12.60 -62.00
C MET A 1 39.88 -13.67 -61.10
N LYS A 2 40.57 -14.26 -60.12
CA LYS A 2 41.02 -13.70 -58.81
C LYS A 2 39.86 -12.93 -58.12
N ALA A 3 39.40 -13.22 -56.91
CA ALA A 3 39.87 -14.15 -55.88
C ALA A 3 38.72 -14.54 -54.93
N SER A 4 38.86 -15.73 -54.35
CA SER A 4 38.19 -16.24 -53.15
C SER A 4 38.84 -15.64 -51.90
N ALA A 5 38.07 -15.38 -50.84
CA ALA A 5 38.58 -15.35 -49.46
C ALA A 5 37.41 -15.47 -48.47
N ALA A 6 37.31 -16.65 -47.85
CA ALA A 6 36.67 -16.84 -46.57
C ALA A 6 37.48 -16.10 -45.48
N PHE A 7 36.80 -15.47 -44.52
CA PHE A 7 37.41 -15.15 -43.24
C PHE A 7 36.49 -15.62 -42.11
N LEU A 8 36.94 -16.71 -41.50
CA LEU A 8 36.62 -17.17 -40.18
C LEU A 8 37.32 -16.22 -39.19
N ALA A 9 36.56 -15.59 -38.30
CA ALA A 9 37.11 -14.95 -37.11
C ALA A 9 36.24 -15.31 -35.90
N VAL A 10 36.59 -16.45 -35.30
CA VAL A 10 36.25 -16.78 -33.93
C VAL A 10 37.07 -15.84 -33.05
N ALA A 11 36.41 -14.84 -32.46
CA ALA A 11 36.98 -14.04 -31.39
C ALA A 11 36.40 -14.54 -30.06
N THR A 12 37.08 -15.55 -29.51
CA THR A 12 36.97 -15.95 -28.11
C THR A 12 37.45 -14.77 -27.25
N LEU A 13 36.54 -13.90 -26.80
CA LEU A 13 36.86 -13.04 -25.67
C LEU A 13 36.69 -13.87 -24.40
N LEU A 14 37.84 -14.34 -23.92
CA LEU A 14 38.06 -14.85 -22.59
C LEU A 14 37.37 -13.94 -21.57
N SER A 15 36.48 -14.54 -20.79
CA SER A 15 36.12 -14.10 -19.44
C SER A 15 37.42 -13.86 -18.67
N GLN A 16 37.91 -12.62 -18.69
CA GLN A 16 38.74 -12.13 -17.60
C GLN A 16 37.79 -11.91 -16.44
N GLY A 17 37.68 -12.95 -15.61
CA GLY A 17 37.15 -12.80 -14.27
C GLY A 17 37.86 -11.61 -13.65
N VAL A 18 37.08 -10.67 -13.13
CA VAL A 18 37.57 -9.76 -12.12
C VAL A 18 38.06 -10.67 -11.00
N PHE A 19 39.36 -10.92 -10.94
CA PHE A 19 40.00 -11.44 -9.75
C PHE A 19 39.74 -10.38 -8.69
N GLY A 20 38.66 -10.60 -7.92
CA GLY A 20 38.41 -9.86 -6.71
C GLY A 20 39.68 -9.92 -5.88
N LEU A 21 40.17 -8.76 -5.47
CA LEU A 21 41.19 -8.67 -4.44
C LEU A 21 40.74 -9.59 -3.28
N PRO A 22 41.61 -10.49 -2.78
CA PRO A 22 41.23 -11.34 -1.66
C PRO A 22 40.81 -10.46 -0.49
N CYS A 23 39.65 -10.78 0.07
CA CYS A 23 39.05 -10.10 1.20
C CYS A 23 40.07 -10.02 2.34
N GLN A 24 40.49 -8.81 2.73
CA GLN A 24 41.54 -8.62 3.73
C GLN A 24 41.06 -8.94 5.16
N ASP A 25 39.75 -9.09 5.38
CA ASP A 25 39.16 -9.47 6.66
C ASP A 25 38.00 -10.47 6.48
N PRO A 26 38.15 -11.74 6.93
CA PRO A 26 37.10 -12.75 6.85
C PRO A 26 35.82 -12.42 7.64
N SER A 27 35.86 -11.47 8.59
CA SER A 27 34.71 -11.11 9.43
C SER A 27 33.70 -10.17 8.75
N THR A 28 34.09 -9.54 7.63
CA THR A 28 33.30 -8.53 6.91
C THR A 28 32.90 -8.97 5.50
N CYS A 29 33.43 -10.08 4.99
CA CYS A 29 33.08 -10.60 3.67
C CYS A 29 31.66 -11.20 3.65
N GLY A 30 30.77 -10.68 2.80
CA GLY A 30 29.42 -11.22 2.60
C GLY A 30 28.34 -10.65 3.53
N LYS A 31 28.70 -9.77 4.47
CA LYS A 31 27.72 -8.91 5.13
C LYS A 31 27.48 -7.70 4.21
N LYS A 32 26.23 -7.49 3.79
CA LYS A 32 25.83 -6.17 3.28
C LYS A 32 26.14 -5.17 4.38
N VAL A 33 27.24 -4.44 4.28
CA VAL A 33 27.44 -3.25 5.09
C VAL A 33 26.37 -2.30 4.59
N ALA A 34 25.31 -2.12 5.39
CA ALA A 34 24.30 -1.12 5.12
C ALA A 34 25.05 0.20 4.92
N ARG A 35 25.02 0.72 3.68
CA ARG A 35 25.62 2.01 3.38
C ARG A 35 24.82 3.04 4.18
N ALA A 36 25.50 3.93 4.89
CA ALA A 36 24.89 4.99 5.72
C ALA A 36 23.99 5.99 4.94
N ASP A 37 23.74 5.74 3.65
CA ASP A 37 23.03 6.62 2.71
C ASP A 37 21.79 5.95 2.07
N GLU A 38 21.33 4.78 2.55
CA GLU A 38 20.05 4.23 2.07
C GLU A 38 18.88 5.02 2.69
N PRO A 39 17.97 5.59 1.88
CA PRO A 39 16.84 6.36 2.40
C PRO A 39 15.97 5.48 3.30
N ILE A 40 15.63 6.01 4.48
CA ILE A 40 14.81 5.30 5.48
C ILE A 40 13.41 5.13 4.91
N LEU A 41 12.85 3.92 5.03
CA LEU A 41 11.48 3.64 4.59
C LEU A 41 10.47 4.51 5.36
N ALA A 42 9.27 4.69 4.83
CA ALA A 42 8.18 5.44 5.47
C ALA A 42 7.75 4.76 6.78
N PHE A 43 7.86 3.45 6.84
CA PHE A 43 7.77 2.59 8.02
C PHE A 43 8.48 1.27 7.70
N PRO A 44 8.86 0.45 8.69
CA PRO A 44 9.40 -0.88 8.43
C PRO A 44 8.46 -1.69 7.51
N GLY A 45 8.99 -2.21 6.40
CA GLY A 45 8.18 -2.93 5.41
C GLY A 45 7.42 -2.05 4.42
N ALA A 46 7.63 -0.72 4.39
CA ALA A 46 7.00 0.12 3.38
C ALA A 46 7.46 -0.23 1.96
N GLU A 47 6.49 -0.28 1.04
CA GLU A 47 6.67 -0.74 -0.33
C GLU A 47 6.10 0.27 -1.35
N GLY A 48 6.45 0.08 -2.63
CA GLY A 48 5.99 0.93 -3.72
C GLY A 48 6.60 2.33 -3.76
N PHE A 49 5.98 3.24 -4.53
CA PHE A 49 6.51 4.59 -4.77
C PHE A 49 6.51 5.51 -3.55
N GLY A 50 5.60 5.27 -2.61
CA GLY A 50 5.51 6.03 -1.35
C GLY A 50 6.47 5.52 -0.27
N ARG A 51 7.26 4.47 -0.54
CA ARG A 51 8.04 3.77 0.49
C ARG A 51 9.10 4.61 1.18
N PHE A 52 9.47 5.76 0.65
CA PHE A 52 10.41 6.70 1.27
C PHE A 52 9.73 8.02 1.67
N ALA A 53 8.39 8.06 1.70
CA ALA A 53 7.67 9.21 2.20
C ALA A 53 8.07 9.46 3.65
N THR A 54 8.53 10.68 3.94
CA THR A 54 8.97 11.06 5.28
C THR A 54 7.81 11.51 6.16
N GLY A 55 6.67 11.89 5.57
CA GLY A 55 5.52 12.41 6.34
C GLY A 55 5.93 13.55 7.27
N GLY A 56 5.50 13.48 8.54
CA GLY A 56 5.91 14.38 9.62
C GLY A 56 7.16 13.93 10.38
N ARG A 57 7.96 12.99 9.86
CA ARG A 57 9.23 12.55 10.49
C ARG A 57 10.14 13.77 10.66
N THR A 58 10.63 14.00 11.88
CA THR A 58 11.30 15.23 12.38
C THR A 58 10.39 16.42 12.73
N GLY A 59 9.08 16.25 12.61
CA GLY A 59 8.05 17.23 12.92
C GLY A 59 7.68 17.31 14.39
N LYS A 60 6.55 17.97 14.68
CA LYS A 60 5.96 18.01 16.03
C LYS A 60 4.76 17.09 16.13
N VAL A 61 4.60 16.43 17.28
CA VAL A 61 3.37 15.72 17.61
C VAL A 61 2.26 16.76 17.80
N TYR A 62 1.12 16.53 17.17
CA TYR A 62 -0.09 17.32 17.34
C TYR A 62 -1.21 16.37 17.75
N LYS A 63 -1.82 16.65 18.91
CA LYS A 63 -2.89 15.84 19.48
C LYS A 63 -4.25 16.40 19.06
N VAL A 64 -5.04 15.58 18.38
CA VAL A 64 -6.45 15.85 18.10
C VAL A 64 -7.23 15.50 19.35
N THR A 65 -7.82 16.51 19.97
CA THR A 65 -8.51 16.43 21.27
C THR A 65 -10.02 16.66 21.16
N ASN A 66 -10.53 16.96 19.96
CA ASN A 66 -11.96 17.08 19.71
C ASN A 66 -12.35 16.62 18.29
N LEU A 67 -13.65 16.37 18.10
CA LEU A 67 -14.23 15.87 16.85
C LEU A 67 -14.83 16.99 15.96
N ASN A 68 -14.56 18.26 16.26
CA ASN A 68 -15.07 19.37 15.49
C ASN A 68 -14.36 19.43 14.11
N ASP A 69 -15.02 19.98 13.09
CA ASP A 69 -14.39 20.17 11.78
C ASP A 69 -13.25 21.19 11.81
N SER A 70 -13.24 22.13 12.76
CA SER A 70 -12.25 23.20 12.84
C SER A 70 -12.04 23.69 14.28
N GLY A 71 -11.01 24.52 14.47
CA GLY A 71 -10.57 25.02 15.77
C GLY A 71 -9.39 24.25 16.35
N GLU A 72 -8.76 24.80 17.38
CA GLU A 72 -7.65 24.15 18.09
C GLU A 72 -8.08 22.77 18.59
N GLY A 73 -7.20 21.78 18.43
CA GLY A 73 -7.46 20.37 18.77
C GLY A 73 -8.28 19.59 17.74
N SER A 74 -8.66 20.17 16.61
CA SER A 74 -9.36 19.47 15.52
C SER A 74 -8.39 18.82 14.53
N LEU A 75 -8.86 17.81 13.77
CA LEU A 75 -8.08 17.23 12.66
C LEU A 75 -7.72 18.28 11.59
N ARG A 76 -8.62 19.23 11.30
CA ARG A 76 -8.36 20.28 10.32
C ARG A 76 -7.28 21.25 10.78
N ASP A 77 -7.24 21.59 12.07
CA ASP A 77 -6.12 22.35 12.61
C ASP A 77 -4.83 21.53 12.57
N ALA A 78 -4.90 20.23 12.92
CA ALA A 78 -3.75 19.33 12.88
C ALA A 78 -3.07 19.32 11.50
N VAL A 79 -3.86 19.19 10.43
CA VAL A 79 -3.37 19.16 9.03
C VAL A 79 -3.21 20.56 8.39
N SER A 80 -3.53 21.64 9.11
CA SER A 80 -3.39 23.02 8.59
C SER A 80 -1.93 23.46 8.46
N GLN A 81 -1.00 22.81 9.17
CA GLN A 81 0.42 23.10 9.14
C GLN A 81 1.21 21.89 8.65
N PRO A 82 2.31 22.12 7.92
CA PRO A 82 3.20 21.04 7.49
C PRO A 82 3.99 20.44 8.67
N ASN A 83 4.60 19.29 8.43
CA ASN A 83 5.57 18.65 9.32
C ASN A 83 5.02 18.38 10.74
N ARG A 84 3.84 17.77 10.82
CA ARG A 84 3.23 17.29 12.06
C ARG A 84 2.98 15.80 12.01
N ILE A 85 3.12 15.13 13.15
CA ILE A 85 2.64 13.77 13.39
C ILE A 85 1.32 13.93 14.14
N VAL A 86 0.22 13.53 13.51
CA VAL A 86 -1.12 13.70 14.08
C VAL A 86 -1.49 12.45 14.88
N VAL A 87 -1.72 12.62 16.18
CA VAL A 87 -2.17 11.57 17.11
C VAL A 87 -3.56 11.93 17.61
N PHE A 88 -4.43 10.96 17.82
CA PHE A 88 -5.80 11.18 18.29
C PHE A 88 -5.93 10.79 19.76
N ASP A 89 -6.29 11.75 20.61
CA ASP A 89 -6.62 11.53 22.03
C ASP A 89 -8.13 11.28 22.22
N VAL A 90 -8.92 11.52 21.18
CA VAL A 90 -10.37 11.26 21.14
C VAL A 90 -10.73 10.32 20.00
N GLY A 91 -11.66 9.40 20.27
CA GLY A 91 -12.25 8.53 19.25
C GLY A 91 -13.64 9.02 18.85
N GLY A 92 -13.99 8.88 17.57
CA GLY A 92 -15.33 9.16 17.05
C GLY A 92 -15.33 9.73 15.63
N VAL A 93 -16.51 10.14 15.16
CA VAL A 93 -16.72 10.63 13.80
C VAL A 93 -16.47 12.14 13.71
N ILE A 94 -15.54 12.55 12.84
CA ILE A 94 -15.32 13.97 12.47
C ILE A 94 -16.15 14.28 11.22
N LYS A 95 -17.16 15.14 11.37
CA LYS A 95 -17.98 15.60 10.24
C LYS A 95 -17.27 16.77 9.58
N ILE A 96 -16.89 16.61 8.32
CA ILE A 96 -16.18 17.64 7.56
C ILE A 96 -17.15 18.49 6.74
N ASP A 97 -16.97 19.82 6.75
CA ASP A 97 -17.80 20.74 5.95
C ASP A 97 -17.21 20.98 4.55
N ALA A 98 -15.93 20.65 4.33
CA ALA A 98 -15.24 20.77 3.05
C ALA A 98 -14.08 19.77 2.86
N ARG A 99 -13.77 19.45 1.59
CA ARG A 99 -12.74 18.49 1.17
C ARG A 99 -11.33 18.82 1.72
N ILE A 100 -10.63 17.79 2.18
CA ILE A 100 -9.19 17.81 2.51
C ILE A 100 -8.41 17.32 1.27
N VAL A 101 -7.35 18.03 0.84
CA VAL A 101 -6.65 17.79 -0.45
C VAL A 101 -5.20 17.34 -0.23
N VAL A 102 -4.78 16.29 -0.95
CA VAL A 102 -3.38 15.80 -1.01
C VAL A 102 -2.98 15.57 -2.49
N SER A 103 -1.72 15.86 -2.83
CA SER A 103 -1.17 15.95 -4.20
C SER A 103 -0.66 14.62 -4.79
N LYS A 104 -0.29 14.61 -6.09
CA LYS A 104 -0.56 13.53 -7.08
C LYS A 104 0.63 12.72 -7.63
N ASN A 105 0.25 11.61 -8.30
CA ASN A 105 0.74 11.05 -9.60
C ASN A 105 1.87 10.00 -9.66
N ILE A 106 1.65 8.79 -9.13
CA ILE A 106 2.15 7.53 -9.71
C ILE A 106 1.18 6.37 -9.37
N TYR A 107 0.96 5.38 -10.25
CA TYR A 107 0.06 4.24 -10.02
C TYR A 107 0.69 2.88 -10.34
N ILE A 108 0.70 1.98 -9.35
CA ILE A 108 1.03 0.55 -9.50
C ILE A 108 -0.20 -0.24 -9.07
N ALA A 109 -0.60 -1.22 -9.88
CA ALA A 109 -1.60 -2.21 -9.47
C ALA A 109 -0.94 -3.57 -9.28
N GLU A 110 -0.35 -3.80 -8.10
CA GLU A 110 0.16 -5.11 -7.70
C GLU A 110 -0.54 -5.60 -6.43
N ASN A 111 -0.99 -6.86 -6.42
CA ASN A 111 -1.71 -7.47 -5.30
C ASN A 111 -2.98 -6.73 -4.82
N ASN A 112 -3.72 -6.13 -5.75
CA ASN A 112 -5.02 -5.54 -5.46
C ASN A 112 -6.11 -6.61 -5.49
N VAL A 113 -7.10 -6.44 -4.61
CA VAL A 113 -8.33 -7.23 -4.59
C VAL A 113 -9.48 -6.28 -4.90
N VAL A 114 -10.19 -6.53 -5.98
CA VAL A 114 -11.28 -5.65 -6.44
C VAL A 114 -12.59 -6.43 -6.44
N TYR A 115 -13.58 -5.94 -5.71
CA TYR A 115 -14.88 -6.60 -5.51
C TYR A 115 -16.04 -5.73 -6.00
N ASN A 116 -17.03 -6.37 -6.65
CA ASN A 116 -18.37 -5.79 -6.87
C ASN A 116 -18.44 -4.40 -7.55
N TRP A 117 -17.55 -4.13 -8.50
CA TRP A 117 -17.29 -2.81 -9.13
C TRP A 117 -18.41 -2.19 -9.99
N GLY A 118 -19.61 -2.78 -10.04
CA GLY A 118 -20.69 -2.18 -10.82
C GLY A 118 -20.50 -2.30 -12.34
N GLY A 119 -20.94 -1.26 -13.06
CA GLY A 119 -20.89 -1.16 -14.53
C GLY A 119 -19.68 -0.38 -15.09
N GLY A 120 -18.81 0.16 -14.23
CA GLY A 120 -17.64 0.93 -14.65
C GLY A 120 -16.46 0.05 -15.08
N GLY A 121 -16.35 -1.14 -14.51
CA GLY A 121 -15.17 -2.00 -14.57
C GLY A 121 -14.39 -1.95 -13.25
N GLY A 122 -13.76 -3.07 -12.87
CA GLY A 122 -12.85 -3.14 -11.73
C GLY A 122 -11.55 -2.38 -11.96
N TYR A 123 -11.25 -2.10 -13.23
CA TYR A 123 -10.12 -1.30 -13.68
C TYR A 123 -10.49 -0.57 -14.98
N ILE A 124 -10.44 0.76 -14.96
CA ILE A 124 -10.67 1.60 -16.14
C ILE A 124 -9.32 1.92 -16.77
N ALA A 125 -9.06 1.37 -17.95
CA ALA A 125 -7.78 1.49 -18.66
C ALA A 125 -7.79 2.58 -19.75
N GLY A 126 -8.50 3.68 -19.55
CA GLY A 126 -8.59 4.75 -20.55
C GLY A 126 -9.42 5.96 -20.12
N ASP A 127 -10.04 6.62 -21.10
CA ASP A 127 -10.76 7.91 -20.97
C ASP A 127 -9.87 9.16 -20.73
N SER A 128 -8.55 8.99 -20.73
CA SER A 128 -7.59 10.10 -20.71
C SER A 128 -7.03 10.38 -22.13
N SER A 129 -6.79 11.66 -22.41
CA SER A 129 -6.10 12.10 -23.64
C SER A 129 -4.58 11.94 -23.56
N GLY A 130 -4.04 11.75 -22.35
CA GLY A 130 -2.60 11.60 -22.10
C GLY A 130 -2.15 10.14 -22.06
N PRO A 131 -0.88 9.86 -22.44
CA PRO A 131 -0.32 8.51 -22.31
C PRO A 131 -0.27 8.11 -20.84
N SER A 132 -0.69 6.87 -20.55
CA SER A 132 -0.64 6.26 -19.21
C SER A 132 0.07 4.92 -19.30
N ALA A 133 0.84 4.57 -18.27
CA ALA A 133 1.56 3.30 -18.20
C ALA A 133 1.38 2.65 -16.82
N ALA A 134 1.15 1.34 -16.79
CA ALA A 134 0.97 0.59 -15.54
C ALA A 134 1.51 -0.84 -15.64
N ASN A 135 2.15 -1.30 -14.56
CA ASN A 135 2.29 -2.72 -14.28
C ASN A 135 1.05 -3.18 -13.51
N ILE A 136 0.32 -4.15 -14.06
CA ILE A 136 -0.92 -4.71 -13.50
C ILE A 136 -0.64 -6.20 -13.24
N LYS A 137 -0.19 -6.52 -12.03
CA LYS A 137 0.31 -7.87 -11.71
C LYS A 137 -0.33 -8.44 -10.47
N ASN A 138 -0.51 -9.76 -10.43
CA ASN A 138 -0.90 -10.48 -9.21
C ASN A 138 -2.19 -9.97 -8.54
N ASN A 139 -3.11 -9.36 -9.29
CA ASN A 139 -4.38 -8.84 -8.76
C ASN A 139 -5.48 -9.90 -8.82
N TYR A 140 -6.48 -9.79 -7.96
CA TYR A 140 -7.65 -10.66 -7.95
C TYR A 140 -8.94 -9.85 -8.08
N PHE A 141 -9.69 -10.08 -9.15
CA PHE A 141 -10.98 -9.44 -9.40
C PHE A 141 -12.10 -10.44 -9.08
N ILE A 142 -13.09 -10.03 -8.28
CA ILE A 142 -14.22 -10.86 -7.88
C ILE A 142 -15.53 -10.14 -8.22
N SER A 143 -16.36 -10.73 -9.06
CA SER A 143 -17.69 -10.18 -9.36
C SER A 143 -18.59 -10.29 -8.15
N GLY A 144 -19.31 -9.21 -7.85
CA GLY A 144 -20.40 -9.22 -6.88
C GLY A 144 -21.76 -9.02 -7.54
N PRO A 145 -22.83 -8.92 -6.74
CA PRO A 145 -24.20 -8.76 -7.26
C PRO A 145 -24.39 -7.56 -8.19
N SER A 146 -23.66 -6.46 -7.97
CA SER A 146 -23.72 -5.23 -8.78
C SER A 146 -22.80 -5.26 -10.00
N THR A 147 -21.83 -6.17 -10.07
CA THR A 147 -20.95 -6.29 -11.24
C THR A 147 -21.78 -6.57 -12.50
N SER A 148 -21.61 -5.75 -13.54
CA SER A 148 -22.35 -5.90 -14.81
C SER A 148 -21.45 -5.88 -16.04
N VAL A 149 -20.15 -5.60 -15.86
CA VAL A 149 -19.14 -5.61 -16.91
C VAL A 149 -17.89 -6.34 -16.43
N THR A 150 -17.03 -6.72 -17.37
CA THR A 150 -15.74 -7.38 -17.09
C THR A 150 -14.82 -6.52 -16.22
N ALA A 151 -13.81 -7.16 -15.62
CA ALA A 151 -12.84 -6.50 -14.75
C ALA A 151 -12.16 -5.29 -15.42
N PHE A 152 -11.72 -5.41 -16.68
CA PHE A 152 -11.07 -4.33 -17.41
C PHE A 152 -12.03 -3.73 -18.44
N THR A 153 -12.07 -2.40 -18.50
CA THR A 153 -12.92 -1.65 -19.44
C THR A 153 -12.19 -0.45 -20.00
N ARG A 154 -12.72 0.08 -21.11
CA ARG A 154 -12.35 1.39 -21.70
C ARG A 154 -10.87 1.54 -22.10
N GLY A 155 -10.15 0.42 -22.23
CA GLY A 155 -8.81 0.38 -22.79
C GLY A 155 -8.72 1.14 -24.11
N ASN A 156 -7.60 1.79 -24.34
CA ASN A 156 -7.25 2.38 -25.64
C ASN A 156 -5.73 2.35 -25.87
N ALA A 157 -5.30 2.80 -27.05
CA ALA A 157 -3.88 2.80 -27.43
C ALA A 157 -2.98 3.72 -26.58
N ASN A 158 -3.55 4.70 -25.86
CA ASN A 158 -2.80 5.59 -24.98
C ASN A 158 -2.51 4.97 -23.61
N PHE A 159 -3.24 3.91 -23.22
CA PHE A 159 -3.00 3.19 -21.99
C PHE A 159 -2.13 1.96 -22.25
N LYS A 160 -0.88 2.01 -21.80
CA LYS A 160 0.10 0.94 -21.97
C LYS A 160 0.17 0.08 -20.70
N GLY A 161 -0.30 -1.16 -20.77
CA GLY A 161 -0.33 -2.07 -19.62
C GLY A 161 0.64 -3.23 -19.79
N TYR A 162 1.51 -3.48 -18.81
CA TYR A 162 2.13 -4.80 -18.65
C TYR A 162 1.25 -5.61 -17.70
N VAL A 163 0.82 -6.80 -18.12
CA VAL A 163 -0.15 -7.61 -17.37
C VAL A 163 0.43 -8.99 -17.08
N GLU A 164 0.34 -9.43 -15.83
CA GLU A 164 0.87 -10.73 -15.42
C GLU A 164 0.06 -11.29 -14.25
N ASN A 165 -0.30 -12.58 -14.32
CA ASN A 165 -0.87 -13.32 -13.19
C ASN A 165 -2.07 -12.63 -12.49
N ASN A 166 -2.95 -11.96 -13.25
CA ASN A 166 -4.20 -11.43 -12.68
C ASN A 166 -5.29 -12.49 -12.77
N PHE A 167 -6.10 -12.62 -11.72
CA PHE A 167 -7.18 -13.59 -11.64
C PHE A 167 -8.55 -12.90 -11.70
N TYR A 168 -9.52 -13.57 -12.29
CA TYR A 168 -10.90 -13.10 -12.33
C TYR A 168 -11.87 -14.23 -11.96
N ASP A 169 -12.58 -14.01 -10.86
CA ASP A 169 -13.74 -14.79 -10.44
C ASP A 169 -15.03 -14.07 -10.84
N SER A 170 -15.80 -14.70 -11.73
CA SER A 170 -16.97 -14.09 -12.35
C SER A 170 -18.29 -14.76 -11.99
N ASN A 171 -18.23 -15.95 -11.38
CA ASN A 171 -19.36 -16.88 -11.34
C ASN A 171 -20.29 -16.64 -10.14
N ARG A 172 -19.83 -15.93 -9.10
CA ARG A 172 -20.59 -15.63 -7.87
C ARG A 172 -21.09 -16.89 -7.16
N ASP A 173 -20.33 -17.97 -7.25
CA ASP A 173 -20.73 -19.26 -6.69
C ASP A 173 -20.52 -19.32 -5.16
N GLY A 174 -19.79 -18.36 -4.58
CA GLY A 174 -19.47 -18.28 -3.16
C GLY A 174 -18.18 -19.00 -2.79
N VAL A 175 -17.36 -19.38 -3.78
CA VAL A 175 -16.07 -20.03 -3.61
C VAL A 175 -15.02 -19.21 -4.34
N LEU A 176 -13.90 -18.90 -3.70
CA LEU A 176 -12.79 -18.21 -4.34
C LEU A 176 -12.08 -19.16 -5.32
N ASN A 177 -12.54 -19.23 -6.57
CA ASN A 177 -12.07 -20.20 -7.57
C ASN A 177 -11.92 -19.61 -8.98
N GLY A 178 -11.76 -18.28 -9.07
CA GLY A 178 -11.46 -17.57 -10.30
C GLY A 178 -10.26 -18.11 -11.08
N ALA A 179 -10.20 -17.74 -12.35
CA ALA A 179 -9.16 -18.20 -13.27
C ALA A 179 -8.21 -17.06 -13.65
N ALA A 180 -6.99 -17.42 -14.04
CA ALA A 180 -6.03 -16.47 -14.61
C ALA A 180 -6.60 -15.83 -15.88
N LEU A 181 -6.49 -14.50 -15.98
CA LEU A 181 -6.85 -13.74 -17.17
C LEU A 181 -5.83 -13.99 -18.29
N CYS A 182 -6.35 -14.19 -19.49
CA CYS A 182 -5.55 -14.31 -20.71
C CYS A 182 -4.79 -13.01 -21.02
N VAL A 183 -3.56 -13.10 -21.55
CA VAL A 183 -2.79 -11.91 -21.96
C VAL A 183 -3.24 -11.43 -23.35
N SER A 184 -4.44 -10.86 -23.41
CA SER A 184 -4.98 -10.27 -24.64
C SER A 184 -6.01 -9.18 -24.35
N THR A 185 -6.35 -8.40 -25.38
CA THR A 185 -7.37 -7.35 -25.28
C THR A 185 -8.78 -7.88 -24.99
N SER A 186 -9.04 -9.17 -25.20
CA SER A 186 -10.31 -9.79 -24.81
C SER A 186 -10.49 -9.87 -23.28
N CYS A 187 -9.38 -9.96 -22.53
CA CYS A 187 -9.39 -10.00 -21.06
C CYS A 187 -9.09 -8.62 -20.44
N TYR A 188 -8.32 -7.78 -21.13
CA TYR A 188 -7.83 -6.49 -20.63
C TYR A 188 -8.42 -5.27 -21.34
N SER A 189 -9.52 -5.45 -22.09
CA SER A 189 -10.09 -4.44 -23.00
C SER A 189 -9.08 -3.95 -24.05
N ASN A 190 -9.36 -2.87 -24.79
CA ASN A 190 -8.51 -2.41 -25.90
C ASN A 190 -7.22 -1.66 -25.45
N MET A 191 -6.67 -1.96 -24.26
CA MET A 191 -5.42 -1.36 -23.81
C MET A 191 -4.22 -1.84 -24.65
N ALA A 192 -3.19 -1.01 -24.79
CA ALA A 192 -1.96 -1.40 -25.46
C ALA A 192 -1.10 -2.30 -24.55
N ILE A 193 -1.28 -3.62 -24.65
CA ILE A 193 -0.52 -4.59 -23.85
C ILE A 193 0.97 -4.57 -24.24
N GLN A 194 1.84 -4.40 -23.25
CA GLN A 194 3.29 -4.42 -23.40
C GLN A 194 3.86 -5.80 -23.06
N THR A 195 4.95 -6.17 -23.72
CA THR A 195 5.64 -7.45 -23.48
C THR A 195 6.68 -7.38 -22.37
N THR A 196 7.10 -6.18 -21.98
CA THR A 196 8.09 -5.94 -20.93
C THR A 196 7.48 -5.09 -19.82
N PRO A 197 7.73 -5.41 -18.54
CA PRO A 197 7.30 -4.57 -17.43
C PRO A 197 7.97 -3.21 -17.49
N PHE A 198 7.27 -2.19 -17.01
CA PHE A 198 7.85 -0.87 -16.79
C PHE A 198 8.77 -0.91 -15.57
N ASP A 199 9.85 -0.12 -15.61
CA ASP A 199 10.81 0.02 -14.51
C ASP A 199 10.23 0.89 -13.38
N TYR A 200 9.22 0.34 -12.71
CA TYR A 200 8.51 0.93 -11.59
C TYR A 200 8.78 0.08 -10.33
N PRO A 201 9.20 0.68 -9.20
CA PRO A 201 9.42 -0.03 -7.95
C PRO A 201 8.14 -0.72 -7.46
N GLY A 202 8.08 -2.04 -7.63
CA GLY A 202 7.03 -2.89 -7.07
C GLY A 202 7.22 -3.17 -5.57
N PRO A 203 6.30 -3.93 -4.96
CA PRO A 203 6.48 -4.47 -3.62
C PRO A 203 7.72 -5.37 -3.56
N ALA A 204 8.36 -5.41 -2.39
CA ALA A 204 9.50 -6.30 -2.14
C ALA A 204 9.04 -7.76 -2.13
N ILE A 205 7.80 -8.00 -1.69
CA ILE A 205 7.14 -9.32 -1.74
C ILE A 205 5.89 -9.23 -2.60
N ALA A 206 5.90 -9.91 -3.74
CA ALA A 206 4.69 -10.12 -4.53
C ALA A 206 3.96 -11.39 -4.05
N LEU A 207 2.74 -11.23 -3.55
CA LEU A 207 1.88 -12.36 -3.17
C LEU A 207 1.29 -13.02 -4.42
N LYS A 208 0.87 -14.29 -4.29
CA LYS A 208 -0.05 -14.87 -5.27
C LYS A 208 -1.41 -14.18 -5.16
N PRO A 209 -2.19 -14.07 -6.24
CA PRO A 209 -3.51 -13.45 -6.22
C PRO A 209 -4.43 -13.95 -5.10
N GLU A 210 -4.50 -15.27 -4.88
CA GLU A 210 -5.35 -15.86 -3.84
C GLU A 210 -4.87 -15.51 -2.43
N ASP A 211 -3.54 -15.45 -2.25
CA ASP A 211 -2.93 -15.08 -0.98
C ASP A 211 -3.11 -13.59 -0.70
N ALA A 212 -3.17 -12.75 -1.74
CA ALA A 212 -3.56 -11.35 -1.62
C ALA A 212 -5.00 -11.19 -1.10
N VAL A 213 -5.95 -12.04 -1.52
CA VAL A 213 -7.33 -12.04 -0.97
C VAL A 213 -7.34 -12.36 0.52
N LYS A 214 -6.63 -13.41 0.94
CA LYS A 214 -6.50 -13.77 2.36
C LYS A 214 -5.84 -12.65 3.17
N HIS A 215 -4.81 -12.03 2.60
CA HIS A 215 -4.11 -10.93 3.22
C HIS A 215 -5.01 -9.71 3.42
N VAL A 216 -5.75 -9.29 2.37
CA VAL A 216 -6.70 -8.19 2.44
C VAL A 216 -7.78 -8.46 3.50
N ILE A 217 -8.40 -9.63 3.48
CA ILE A 217 -9.42 -10.02 4.49
C ILE A 217 -8.87 -9.90 5.91
N ALA A 218 -7.62 -10.32 6.14
CA ALA A 218 -7.03 -10.30 7.46
C ALA A 218 -6.55 -8.90 7.90
N LYS A 219 -6.10 -8.05 6.97
CA LYS A 219 -5.24 -6.91 7.31
C LYS A 219 -5.65 -5.55 6.75
N VAL A 220 -6.56 -5.49 5.77
CA VAL A 220 -6.94 -4.20 5.16
C VAL A 220 -7.63 -3.28 6.17
N GLY A 221 -7.37 -1.98 6.04
CA GLY A 221 -8.01 -0.93 6.84
C GLY A 221 -7.67 -1.01 8.32
N ALA A 222 -8.63 -0.62 9.16
CA ALA A 222 -8.54 -0.69 10.63
C ALA A 222 -8.64 -2.14 11.14
N SER A 223 -7.65 -2.98 10.78
CA SER A 223 -7.68 -4.41 11.05
C SER A 223 -7.40 -4.81 12.50
N LEU A 224 -6.94 -3.88 13.35
CA LEU A 224 -6.80 -4.11 14.78
C LEU A 224 -8.15 -4.17 15.50
N VAL A 225 -9.05 -3.23 15.19
CA VAL A 225 -10.43 -3.19 15.70
C VAL A 225 -11.34 -2.70 14.58
N ARG A 226 -12.10 -3.63 13.98
CA ARG A 226 -13.04 -3.33 12.91
C ARG A 226 -14.39 -2.89 13.47
N ASP A 227 -14.91 -1.78 12.95
CA ASP A 227 -16.24 -1.30 13.28
C ASP A 227 -17.35 -2.12 12.56
N SER A 228 -18.60 -1.68 12.66
CA SER A 228 -19.73 -2.34 12.02
C SER A 228 -19.67 -2.29 10.49
N VAL A 229 -19.18 -1.19 9.91
CA VAL A 229 -19.09 -1.00 8.46
C VAL A 229 -17.96 -1.84 7.90
N ASP A 230 -16.78 -1.81 8.52
CA ASP A 230 -15.64 -2.66 8.15
C ASP A 230 -16.03 -4.14 8.13
N LYS A 231 -16.75 -4.61 9.15
CA LYS A 231 -17.23 -5.99 9.23
C LYS A 231 -18.17 -6.35 8.09
N VAL A 232 -19.07 -5.45 7.70
CA VAL A 232 -19.95 -5.65 6.55
C VAL A 232 -19.14 -5.75 5.27
N LEU A 233 -18.19 -4.83 5.03
CA LEU A 233 -17.37 -4.84 3.82
C LEU A 233 -16.50 -6.12 3.71
N ILE A 234 -15.94 -6.58 4.84
CA ILE A 234 -15.18 -7.84 4.88
C ILE A 234 -16.10 -9.03 4.64
N ALA A 235 -17.27 -9.08 5.26
CA ALA A 235 -18.24 -10.16 5.04
C ALA A 235 -18.75 -10.20 3.60
N GLU A 236 -18.93 -9.05 2.95
CA GLU A 236 -19.26 -8.97 1.53
C GLU A 236 -18.13 -9.54 0.65
N LEU A 237 -16.87 -9.23 0.94
CA LEU A 237 -15.73 -9.80 0.24
C LEU A 237 -15.62 -11.32 0.46
N GLU A 238 -15.76 -11.79 1.70
CA GLU A 238 -15.74 -13.21 2.07
C GLU A 238 -16.92 -14.00 1.49
N SER A 239 -17.97 -13.32 1.04
CA SER A 239 -19.09 -13.94 0.35
C SER A 239 -18.72 -14.44 -1.05
N TYR A 240 -17.57 -14.03 -1.57
CA TYR A 240 -17.07 -14.38 -2.91
C TYR A 240 -18.14 -14.27 -3.99
N GLY A 241 -18.82 -13.13 -4.00
CA GLY A 241 -19.77 -12.75 -5.04
C GLY A 241 -21.25 -12.95 -4.68
N LYS A 242 -21.56 -13.51 -3.50
CA LYS A 242 -22.95 -13.73 -3.06
C LYS A 242 -23.66 -12.47 -2.60
N THR A 243 -22.96 -11.56 -1.92
CA THR A 243 -23.57 -10.40 -1.26
C THR A 243 -22.88 -9.09 -1.64
N GLY A 244 -23.52 -7.97 -1.34
CA GLY A 244 -22.95 -6.65 -1.51
C GLY A 244 -23.59 -5.81 -2.61
N LYS A 245 -23.38 -4.50 -2.49
CA LYS A 245 -24.05 -3.48 -3.30
C LYS A 245 -23.17 -2.26 -3.51
N LEU A 246 -23.46 -1.49 -4.55
CA LEU A 246 -22.90 -0.13 -4.66
C LEU A 246 -23.60 0.77 -3.64
N ILE A 247 -22.81 1.41 -2.78
CA ILE A 247 -23.30 2.32 -1.76
C ILE A 247 -23.28 3.73 -2.36
N SER A 248 -24.46 4.34 -2.51
CA SER A 248 -24.61 5.74 -2.93
C SER A 248 -24.97 6.67 -1.78
N ASP A 249 -25.33 6.10 -0.63
CA ASP A 249 -25.74 6.79 0.59
C ASP A 249 -25.29 5.91 1.77
N GLU A 250 -24.45 6.46 2.64
CA GLU A 250 -23.92 5.78 3.82
C GLU A 250 -25.04 5.33 4.77
N ALA A 251 -26.18 6.02 4.83
CA ALA A 251 -27.31 5.62 5.65
C ALA A 251 -27.81 4.20 5.28
N SER A 252 -27.62 3.79 4.03
CA SER A 252 -28.02 2.46 3.55
C SER A 252 -27.17 1.31 4.12
N VAL A 253 -26.05 1.61 4.77
CA VAL A 253 -25.15 0.64 5.43
C VAL A 253 -24.94 0.95 6.92
N GLY A 254 -25.82 1.75 7.52
CA GLY A 254 -25.72 2.12 8.94
C GLY A 254 -24.86 3.35 9.21
N GLY A 255 -24.64 4.19 8.19
CA GLY A 255 -23.81 5.40 8.29
C GLY A 255 -22.34 5.11 8.07
N VAL A 256 -21.49 5.94 8.65
CA VAL A 256 -20.02 5.82 8.57
C VAL A 256 -19.44 4.81 9.57
N GLY A 257 -20.29 4.06 10.27
CA GLY A 257 -19.90 3.23 11.40
C GLY A 257 -19.84 4.04 12.70
N GLU A 258 -20.01 3.33 13.82
CA GLU A 258 -19.73 3.87 15.14
C GLU A 258 -18.40 3.28 15.60
N ILE A 259 -17.44 4.17 15.87
CA ILE A 259 -16.19 3.79 16.52
C ILE A 259 -16.44 3.93 18.01
N GLU A 260 -16.51 2.78 18.69
CA GLU A 260 -16.61 2.72 20.14
C GLU A 260 -15.44 3.52 20.76
N ALA A 261 -15.77 4.42 21.68
CA ALA A 261 -14.76 5.20 22.37
C ALA A 261 -13.87 4.25 23.19
N GLY A 262 -12.59 4.19 22.84
CA GLY A 262 -11.59 3.53 23.66
C GLY A 262 -11.33 4.31 24.94
N THR A 263 -10.86 3.62 25.98
CA THR A 263 -10.22 4.31 27.10
C THR A 263 -8.81 4.66 26.66
N PRO A 264 -8.44 5.96 26.57
CA PRO A 264 -7.07 6.34 26.23
C PRO A 264 -6.12 5.75 27.28
N LYS A 265 -5.03 5.16 26.81
CA LYS A 265 -3.97 4.73 27.71
C LYS A 265 -3.34 5.97 28.34
N LYS A 266 -2.86 5.83 29.57
CA LYS A 266 -2.14 6.91 30.26
C LYS A 266 -0.84 7.20 29.51
N ASP A 267 -0.65 8.47 29.17
CA ASP A 267 0.51 9.07 28.54
C ASP A 267 0.77 10.35 29.35
N THR A 268 1.77 10.29 30.23
CA THR A 268 1.99 11.26 31.32
C THR A 268 2.65 12.54 30.83
N ASP A 269 3.57 12.45 29.87
CA ASP A 269 4.31 13.59 29.35
C ASP A 269 3.74 14.15 28.04
N GLY A 270 2.82 13.41 27.42
CA GLY A 270 2.02 13.85 26.30
C GLY A 270 2.70 13.67 24.95
N ASP A 271 3.69 12.80 24.82
CA ASP A 271 4.43 12.59 23.58
C ASP A 271 3.72 11.67 22.56
N GLY A 272 2.62 11.04 22.96
CA GLY A 272 1.81 10.12 22.16
C GLY A 272 2.13 8.64 22.35
N ILE A 273 3.03 8.29 23.28
CA ILE A 273 3.38 6.93 23.66
C ILE A 273 2.80 6.64 25.07
N PRO A 274 2.16 5.49 25.29
CA PRO A 274 1.65 5.14 26.63
C PRO A 274 2.77 4.84 27.64
N ASP A 275 2.61 5.28 28.90
CA ASP A 275 3.53 5.03 30.02
C ASP A 275 3.96 3.56 30.14
N GLU A 276 3.01 2.64 29.91
CA GLU A 276 3.23 1.20 29.99
C GLU A 276 4.17 0.70 28.89
N TYR A 277 4.00 1.22 27.66
CA TYR A 277 4.88 0.89 26.55
C TYR A 277 6.27 1.48 26.76
N GLU A 278 6.34 2.73 27.22
CA GLU A 278 7.60 3.40 27.51
C GLU A 278 8.42 2.64 28.54
N SER A 279 7.81 2.32 29.68
CA SER A 279 8.43 1.56 30.76
C SER A 279 8.91 0.18 30.30
N ALA A 280 8.14 -0.48 29.42
CA ALA A 280 8.50 -1.79 28.87
C ALA A 280 9.63 -1.73 27.84
N ASN A 281 9.84 -0.58 27.19
CA ASN A 281 10.83 -0.40 26.12
C ASN A 281 12.01 0.50 26.52
N GLY A 282 12.12 0.86 27.80
CA GLY A 282 13.24 1.64 28.34
C GLY A 282 13.20 3.14 28.03
N LEU A 283 12.01 3.68 27.79
CA LEU A 283 11.72 5.12 27.66
C LEU A 283 11.29 5.68 29.04
N ASP A 284 11.31 7.00 29.20
CA ASP A 284 10.92 7.67 30.44
C ASP A 284 9.54 8.34 30.29
N PRO A 285 8.49 7.82 30.97
CA PRO A 285 7.13 8.39 30.91
C PRO A 285 6.97 9.85 31.33
N ASN A 286 8.04 10.51 31.76
CA ASN A 286 8.03 11.91 32.19
C ASN A 286 8.93 12.79 31.29
N ASP A 287 9.53 12.27 30.22
CA ASP A 287 10.39 13.00 29.28
C ASP A 287 9.82 13.04 27.86
N ALA A 288 8.92 13.98 27.59
CA ALA A 288 8.25 14.11 26.30
C ALA A 288 9.20 14.32 25.09
N SER A 289 10.48 14.59 25.33
CA SER A 289 11.48 14.70 24.27
C SER A 289 11.91 13.34 23.72
N ASP A 290 11.71 12.25 24.46
CA ASP A 290 12.22 10.93 24.09
C ASP A 290 11.37 10.21 23.04
N GLY A 291 10.07 10.50 22.94
CA GLY A 291 9.22 10.03 21.85
C GLY A 291 9.72 10.40 20.47
N MET A 292 10.35 11.59 20.35
CA MET A 292 10.94 12.09 19.12
C MET A 292 12.43 11.77 18.96
N LYS A 293 13.08 11.16 19.96
CA LYS A 293 14.45 10.66 19.82
C LYS A 293 14.48 9.53 18.80
N ILE A 294 15.53 9.50 17.99
CA ILE A 294 15.73 8.47 16.98
C ILE A 294 16.17 7.18 17.67
N GLY A 295 15.32 6.16 17.58
CA GLY A 295 15.55 4.83 18.09
C GLY A 295 16.08 3.88 17.01
N ALA A 296 15.68 2.61 17.11
CA ALA A 296 16.12 1.56 16.20
C ALA A 296 15.70 1.82 14.74
N GLY A 297 16.59 1.51 13.79
CA GLY A 297 16.28 1.58 12.36
C GLY A 297 16.10 2.99 11.79
N GLY A 298 16.41 4.04 12.57
CA GLY A 298 16.30 5.43 12.13
C GLY A 298 14.92 6.06 12.28
N TYR A 299 14.00 5.39 13.00
CA TYR A 299 12.66 5.88 13.30
C TYR A 299 12.62 6.54 14.67
N THR A 300 11.69 7.48 14.89
CA THR A 300 11.42 7.98 16.24
C THR A 300 10.82 6.89 17.12
N ASN A 301 10.97 7.00 18.43
CA ASN A 301 10.33 6.06 19.36
C ASN A 301 8.79 6.02 19.18
N LEU A 302 8.18 7.16 18.86
CA LEU A 302 6.76 7.25 18.51
C LEU A 302 6.42 6.47 17.22
N GLU A 303 7.23 6.59 16.17
CA GLU A 303 7.05 5.80 14.94
C GLU A 303 7.19 4.29 15.22
N ILE A 304 8.13 3.89 16.09
CA ILE A 304 8.31 2.49 16.48
C ILE A 304 7.07 1.99 17.23
N TYR A 305 6.57 2.76 18.20
CA TYR A 305 5.35 2.43 18.94
C TYR A 305 4.15 2.30 18.00
N VAL A 306 3.87 3.29 17.17
CA VAL A 306 2.71 3.28 16.25
C VAL A 306 2.76 2.08 15.30
N ASN A 307 3.94 1.76 14.77
CA ASN A 307 4.12 0.58 13.91
C ASN A 307 3.95 -0.74 14.66
N SER A 308 4.20 -0.79 15.98
CA SER A 308 3.99 -1.99 16.80
C SER A 308 2.51 -2.32 17.05
N LEU A 309 1.61 -1.35 16.90
CA LEU A 309 0.17 -1.53 17.14
C LEU A 309 -0.49 -2.42 16.11
N VAL A 310 0.11 -2.56 14.93
CA VAL A 310 -0.33 -3.46 13.88
C VAL A 310 0.72 -4.55 13.69
N PRO A 311 0.31 -5.82 13.50
CA PRO A 311 1.27 -6.90 13.24
C PRO A 311 2.14 -6.52 12.04
N SER A 312 3.46 -6.65 12.17
CA SER A 312 4.41 -6.33 11.09
C SER A 312 3.98 -7.05 9.83
N VAL A 313 3.63 -6.25 8.83
CA VAL A 313 3.19 -6.71 7.53
C VAL A 313 4.48 -7.01 6.78
N TYR A 314 4.75 -8.31 6.60
CA TYR A 314 5.91 -8.91 5.92
C TYR A 314 7.12 -9.25 6.81
#